data_AF-A0A7V3HCI0-F1
#
_entry.id   AF-A0A7V3HCI0-F1
#
_cell.length_a   1.000
_cell.length_b   1.000
_cell.length_c   1.000
_cell.angle_alpha   90.00
_cell.angle_beta   90.00
_cell.angle_gamma   90.00
#
_symmetry.space_group_name_H-M   'P 1'
#
loop_
_entity.id
_entity.type
_entity.pdbx_description
1 polymer ?
#
loop_
_entity_poly.entity_id
_entity_poly.type
_entity_poly.pdbx_seq_one_letter_code
_entity_poly.pdbx_strand_id
1 'polypeptide(L)'
;YLQYRIRSSEYLGEGLLKYNIPIINPPGGHGVYINAKKFLPHIKPINFPGQALSCQLYLEGGIRTVEIGTLMFGKRDPKGNFLPAPMELVRMAMPRRVYTQSHIDYVIEVMEYIAKNRNKIKGLEIVEAPLVLSHLPQN
;
A
#
# COMPACT_ATOMS: atom_id res chain seq x y z
N TYR A 1 3.59 -27.58 0.00
CA TYR A 1 3.96 -26.43 -0.86
C TYR A 1 3.04 -25.23 -0.66
N LEU A 2 1.72 -25.35 -0.82
CA LEU A 2 0.77 -24.25 -0.64
C LEU A 2 0.70 -23.70 0.81
N GLN A 3 0.85 -24.58 1.82
CA GLN A 3 0.83 -24.21 3.24
C GLN A 3 1.97 -23.26 3.65
N TYR A 4 3.20 -23.45 3.17
CA TYR A 4 4.33 -22.56 3.50
C TYR A 4 4.15 -21.15 2.89
N ARG A 5 3.53 -21.07 1.70
CA ARG A 5 3.23 -19.80 1.02
C ARG A 5 2.23 -18.96 1.81
N ILE A 6 1.15 -19.60 2.24
CA ILE A 6 0.10 -18.96 3.04
C ILE A 6 0.71 -18.43 4.34
N ARG A 7 1.61 -19.20 4.95
CA ARG A 7 2.27 -18.85 6.21
C ARG A 7 3.08 -17.55 6.17
N SER A 8 3.74 -17.22 5.06
CA SER A 8 4.52 -15.97 5.02
C SER A 8 3.63 -14.72 4.92
N SER A 9 2.55 -14.79 4.13
CA SER A 9 1.55 -13.71 4.08
C SER A 9 0.75 -13.60 5.38
N GLU A 10 0.43 -14.73 6.01
CA GLU A 10 -0.19 -14.78 7.34
C GLU A 10 0.73 -14.15 8.38
N TYR A 11 2.01 -14.52 8.39
CA TYR A 11 2.99 -13.97 9.34
C TYR A 11 3.14 -12.46 9.21
N LEU A 12 3.23 -11.96 7.98
CA LEU A 12 3.21 -10.51 7.72
C LEU A 12 1.89 -9.89 8.21
N GLY A 13 0.75 -10.49 7.87
CA GLY A 13 -0.57 -10.01 8.29
C GLY A 13 -0.72 -9.92 9.81
N GLU A 14 -0.33 -10.97 10.54
CA GLU A 14 -0.30 -11.02 12.00
C GLU A 14 0.61 -9.95 12.59
N GLY A 15 1.81 -9.79 12.03
CA GLY A 15 2.76 -8.74 12.43
C GLY A 15 2.18 -7.35 12.29
N LEU A 16 1.54 -7.05 11.16
CA LEU A 16 0.89 -5.75 10.93
C LEU A 16 -0.30 -5.52 11.87
N LEU A 17 -1.12 -6.56 12.10
CA LEU A 17 -2.28 -6.47 12.99
C LEU A 17 -1.88 -6.21 14.45
N LYS A 18 -0.75 -6.75 14.92
CA LYS A 18 -0.20 -6.46 16.26
C LYS A 18 0.03 -4.97 16.50
N TYR A 19 0.35 -4.23 15.43
CA TYR A 19 0.56 -2.78 15.48
C TYR A 19 -0.67 -1.96 15.04
N ASN A 20 -1.86 -2.57 15.04
CA ASN A 20 -3.13 -1.94 14.62
C ASN A 20 -3.09 -1.37 13.20
N ILE A 21 -2.29 -1.96 12.31
CA ILE A 21 -2.24 -1.55 10.91
C ILE A 21 -3.40 -2.24 10.19
N PRO A 22 -4.33 -1.47 9.59
CA PRO A 22 -5.53 -2.03 9.00
C PRO A 22 -5.19 -2.74 7.68
N ILE A 23 -5.49 -4.05 7.61
CA ILE A 23 -5.32 -4.85 6.41
C ILE A 23 -6.65 -5.44 5.94
N ILE A 24 -6.71 -5.90 4.69
CA ILE A 24 -7.77 -6.80 4.24
C ILE A 24 -7.52 -8.17 4.87
N ASN A 25 -8.50 -8.64 5.65
CA ASN A 25 -8.40 -9.85 6.45
C ASN A 25 -9.47 -10.88 6.01
N PRO A 26 -9.14 -12.18 5.90
CA PRO A 26 -7.82 -12.78 6.11
C PRO A 26 -6.80 -12.40 5.02
N PRO A 27 -5.48 -12.44 5.31
CA PRO A 27 -4.44 -12.19 4.31
C PRO A 27 -4.56 -13.13 3.11
N GLY A 28 -4.32 -12.60 1.91
CA GLY A 28 -4.31 -13.40 0.69
C GLY A 28 -3.02 -14.22 0.56
N GLY A 29 -3.10 -15.40 -0.05
CA GLY A 29 -1.92 -16.24 -0.25
C GLY A 29 -0.82 -15.60 -1.14
N HIS A 30 -1.10 -14.55 -1.90
CA HIS A 30 -0.14 -13.85 -2.78
C HIS A 30 0.41 -12.54 -2.20
N GLY A 31 -0.13 -12.08 -1.07
CA GLY A 31 0.33 -10.85 -0.44
C GLY A 31 -0.70 -10.26 0.51
N VAL A 32 -0.29 -9.18 1.17
CA VAL A 32 -1.10 -8.44 2.13
C VAL A 32 -1.52 -7.10 1.53
N TYR A 33 -2.75 -6.69 1.81
CA TYR A 33 -3.31 -5.42 1.34
C TYR A 33 -3.57 -4.53 2.56
N ILE A 34 -2.81 -3.45 2.71
CA ILE A 34 -3.09 -2.43 3.73
C ILE A 34 -4.23 -1.55 3.24
N ASN A 35 -5.19 -1.26 4.10
CA ASN A 35 -6.20 -0.23 3.87
C ASN A 35 -5.63 1.16 4.20
N ALA A 36 -5.05 1.82 3.19
CA ALA A 36 -4.39 3.11 3.36
C ALA A 36 -5.35 4.22 3.79
N LYS A 37 -6.62 4.19 3.35
CA LYS A 37 -7.64 5.15 3.80
C LYS A 37 -7.90 5.06 5.30
N LYS A 38 -7.94 3.85 5.86
CA LYS A 38 -8.05 3.65 7.32
C LYS A 38 -6.75 3.97 8.05
N PHE A 39 -5.60 3.69 7.43
CA PHE A 39 -4.30 3.91 8.05
C PHE A 39 -3.91 5.39 8.12
N LEU A 40 -4.24 6.17 7.08
CA LEU A 40 -3.94 7.60 6.93
C LEU A 40 -5.24 8.42 6.79
N PRO A 41 -6.10 8.46 7.83
CA PRO A 41 -7.42 9.07 7.72
C PRO A 41 -7.39 10.60 7.50
N HIS A 42 -6.25 11.25 7.78
CA HIS A 42 -6.03 12.68 7.54
C HIS A 42 -5.77 13.01 6.06
N ILE A 43 -5.48 12.01 5.22
CA ILE A 43 -5.26 12.20 3.78
C ILE A 43 -6.53 11.80 3.03
N LYS A 44 -7.13 12.76 2.32
CA LYS A 44 -8.32 12.50 1.51
C LYS A 44 -7.97 11.56 0.34
N PRO A 45 -8.88 10.71 -0.16
CA PRO A 45 -8.61 9.82 -1.29
C PRO A 45 -8.08 10.53 -2.54
N ILE A 46 -8.54 11.77 -2.80
CA ILE A 46 -8.07 12.60 -3.91
C ILE A 46 -6.62 13.06 -3.77
N ASN A 47 -6.05 12.95 -2.57
CA ASN A 47 -4.65 13.18 -2.28
C ASN A 47 -3.86 11.86 -2.13
N PHE A 48 -4.40 10.77 -2.70
CA PHE A 48 -3.72 9.50 -2.95
C PHE A 48 -3.02 8.88 -1.72
N PRO A 49 -3.76 8.53 -0.65
CA PRO A 49 -3.18 7.95 0.56
C PRO A 49 -2.44 6.63 0.30
N GLY A 50 -2.91 5.80 -0.65
CA GLY A 50 -2.20 4.58 -1.03
C GLY A 50 -0.83 4.84 -1.68
N GLN A 51 -0.76 5.88 -2.51
CA GLN A 51 0.48 6.29 -3.16
C GLN A 51 1.44 6.92 -2.14
N ALA A 52 0.93 7.80 -1.27
CA ALA A 52 1.71 8.40 -0.19
C ALA A 52 2.34 7.34 0.73
N LEU A 53 1.57 6.32 1.12
CA LEU A 53 2.09 5.20 1.91
C LEU A 53 3.15 4.39 1.16
N SER A 54 2.94 4.13 -0.13
CA SER A 54 3.92 3.41 -0.96
C SER A 54 5.24 4.18 -1.08
N CYS A 55 5.20 5.50 -1.24
CA CYS A 55 6.38 6.36 -1.21
C CYS A 55 7.07 6.33 0.16
N GLN A 56 6.31 6.44 1.26
CA GLN A 56 6.87 6.43 2.61
C GLN A 56 7.58 5.10 2.92
N LEU A 57 6.99 3.97 2.51
CA LEU A 57 7.60 2.65 2.64
C LEU A 57 8.94 2.53 1.91
N TYR A 58 9.03 3.14 0.73
CA TYR A 58 10.27 3.17 -0.03
C TYR A 58 11.31 4.09 0.61
N LEU A 59 10.92 5.28 1.07
CA LEU A 59 11.82 6.23 1.71
C LEU A 59 12.38 5.71 3.04
N GLU A 60 11.55 5.09 3.87
CA GLU A 60 11.96 4.62 5.19
C GLU A 60 12.70 3.27 5.12
N GLY A 61 12.19 2.34 4.32
CA GLY A 61 12.65 0.95 4.36
C GLY A 61 13.25 0.43 3.06
N GLY A 62 13.24 1.20 1.96
CA GLY A 62 13.59 0.68 0.64
C GLY A 62 12.59 -0.35 0.11
N ILE A 63 11.38 -0.41 0.67
CA ILE A 63 10.36 -1.41 0.36
C ILE A 63 9.45 -0.87 -0.74
N ARG A 64 9.41 -1.55 -1.89
CA ARG A 64 8.53 -1.17 -2.99
C ARG A 64 7.21 -1.93 -2.92
N THR A 65 6.11 -1.19 -2.89
CA THR A 65 4.74 -1.71 -2.95
C THR A 65 3.99 -1.18 -4.16
N VAL A 66 2.75 -1.63 -4.34
CA VAL A 66 1.87 -1.16 -5.42
C VAL A 66 0.59 -0.59 -4.82
N GLU A 67 0.28 0.65 -5.17
CA GLU A 67 -1.02 1.27 -4.88
C GLU A 67 -2.11 0.57 -5.70
N ILE A 68 -3.26 0.37 -5.05
CA ILE A 68 -4.49 -0.10 -5.66
C ILE A 68 -5.60 0.79 -5.12
N GLY A 69 -5.78 1.95 -5.75
CA GLY A 69 -6.71 2.97 -5.28
C GLY A 69 -7.08 3.98 -6.36
N THR A 70 -7.28 5.23 -5.96
CA THR A 70 -7.75 6.30 -6.84
C THR A 70 -6.82 6.55 -8.03
N LEU A 71 -5.50 6.37 -7.90
CA LEU A 71 -4.61 6.61 -9.05
C LEU A 71 -4.73 5.50 -10.10
N MET A 72 -4.83 4.25 -9.66
CA MET A 72 -4.92 3.10 -10.56
C MET A 72 -6.33 2.90 -11.16
N PHE A 73 -7.38 3.09 -10.35
CA PHE A 73 -8.76 2.73 -10.70
C PHE A 73 -9.76 3.89 -10.56
N GLY A 74 -9.33 5.07 -10.13
CA GLY A 74 -10.19 6.25 -10.07
C GLY A 74 -10.68 6.62 -11.47
N LYS A 75 -11.98 6.90 -11.57
CA LYS A 75 -12.56 7.48 -12.79
C LYS A 75 -12.19 8.96 -12.85
N ARG A 76 -12.25 9.56 -14.04
CA ARG A 76 -12.15 11.01 -14.20
C ARG A 76 -13.53 11.61 -14.45
N ASP A 77 -13.78 12.79 -13.89
CA ASP A 77 -14.95 13.60 -14.23
C ASP A 77 -14.79 14.22 -15.65
N PRO A 78 -15.83 14.85 -16.22
CA PRO A 78 -15.72 15.53 -17.52
C PRO A 78 -14.70 16.67 -17.56
N LYS A 79 -14.26 17.18 -16.40
CA LYS A 79 -13.24 18.22 -16.26
C LYS A 79 -11.82 17.64 -16.11
N GLY A 80 -11.68 16.31 -16.10
CA GLY A 80 -10.42 15.59 -15.97
C GLY A 80 -9.95 15.33 -14.53
N ASN A 81 -10.74 15.71 -13.52
CA ASN A 81 -10.38 15.48 -12.11
C ASN A 81 -10.61 14.03 -11.72
N PHE A 82 -9.75 13.50 -10.85
CA PHE A 82 -9.93 12.15 -10.32
C PHE A 82 -11.11 12.10 -9.36
N LEU A 83 -11.90 11.03 -9.48
CA LEU A 83 -12.97 10.66 -8.56
C LEU A 83 -12.44 9.58 -7.62
N PRO A 84 -12.71 9.68 -6.30
CA PRO A 84 -12.28 8.68 -5.33
C PRO A 84 -12.66 7.25 -5.71
N ALA A 85 -11.70 6.33 -5.66
CA ALA A 85 -11.97 4.90 -5.78
C ALA A 85 -12.72 4.37 -4.53
N PRO A 86 -13.45 3.25 -4.65
CA PRO A 86 -14.14 2.63 -3.52
C PRO A 86 -13.19 2.20 -2.39
N MET A 87 -11.95 1.84 -2.73
CA MET A 87 -10.93 1.40 -1.80
C MET A 87 -9.60 2.08 -2.11
N GLU A 88 -8.82 2.33 -1.06
CA GLU A 88 -7.44 2.84 -1.13
C GLU A 88 -6.54 1.80 -0.48
N LEU A 89 -5.94 0.93 -1.30
CA LEU A 89 -5.16 -0.19 -0.83
C LEU A 89 -3.69 -0.04 -1.22
N VAL A 90 -2.81 -0.62 -0.41
CA VAL A 90 -1.40 -0.84 -0.75
C VAL A 90 -1.12 -2.32 -0.71
N ARG A 91 -0.74 -2.88 -1.85
CA ARG A 91 -0.42 -4.31 -1.99
C ARG A 91 1.06 -4.55 -1.73
N MET A 92 1.34 -5.32 -0.69
CA MET A 92 2.62 -5.98 -0.45
C MET A 92 2.59 -7.36 -1.08
N ALA A 93 3.00 -7.45 -2.35
CA ALA A 93 3.11 -8.72 -3.05
C ALA A 93 4.33 -9.49 -2.53
N MET A 94 4.19 -10.81 -2.37
CA MET A 94 5.28 -11.68 -1.93
C MET A 94 5.77 -12.59 -3.07
N PRO A 95 6.92 -12.27 -3.70
CA PRO A 95 7.58 -13.14 -4.65
C PRO A 95 7.93 -14.50 -4.03
N ARG A 96 7.77 -15.57 -4.81
CA ARG A 96 7.93 -16.94 -4.34
C ARG A 96 9.41 -17.27 -4.15
N ARG A 97 9.79 -17.75 -2.95
CA ARG A 97 11.15 -18.22 -2.61
C ARG A 97 12.27 -17.18 -2.75
N VAL A 98 11.93 -15.90 -2.69
CA VAL A 98 12.91 -14.80 -2.78
C VAL A 98 13.27 -14.28 -1.40
N TYR A 99 12.25 -14.01 -0.57
CA TYR A 99 12.43 -13.40 0.74
C TYR A 99 12.37 -14.44 1.86
N THR A 100 13.24 -14.26 2.85
CA THR A 100 13.29 -15.03 4.10
C THR A 100 12.40 -14.39 5.17
N GLN A 101 12.22 -15.08 6.31
CA GLN A 101 11.47 -14.54 7.45
C GLN A 101 12.04 -13.21 7.95
N SER A 102 13.37 -13.06 8.01
CA SER A 102 14.01 -11.81 8.45
C SER A 102 13.69 -10.60 7.57
N HIS A 103 13.42 -10.81 6.27
CA HIS A 103 12.94 -9.71 5.42
C HIS A 103 11.50 -9.30 5.77
N ILE A 104 10.68 -10.25 6.21
CA ILE A 104 9.31 -9.98 6.66
C ILE A 104 9.32 -9.26 8.00
N ASP A 105 10.20 -9.67 8.92
CA ASP A 105 10.44 -8.99 10.19
C ASP A 105 10.85 -7.53 9.95
N TYR A 106 11.81 -7.31 9.05
CA TYR A 106 12.22 -5.97 8.65
C TYR A 106 11.06 -5.13 8.09
N VAL A 107 10.21 -5.70 7.23
CA VAL A 107 9.01 -5.00 6.72
C VAL A 107 8.05 -4.63 7.85
N ILE A 108 7.87 -5.53 8.83
CA ILE A 108 7.02 -5.29 10.01
C ILE A 108 7.60 -4.15 10.86
N GLU A 109 8.91 -4.15 11.12
CA GLU A 109 9.61 -3.11 11.89
C GLU A 109 9.51 -1.73 11.21
N VAL A 110 9.72 -1.66 9.89
CA VAL A 110 9.55 -0.42 9.12
C VAL A 110 8.10 0.07 9.20
N MET A 111 7.14 -0.83 9.05
CA MET A 111 5.73 -0.48 9.15
C MET A 111 5.32 -0.03 10.55
N GLU A 112 5.89 -0.61 11.60
CA GLU A 112 5.72 -0.15 12.98
C GLU A 112 6.24 1.30 13.14
N TYR A 113 7.44 1.59 12.63
CA TYR A 113 8.00 2.94 12.65
C TYR A 113 7.11 3.95 11.91
N ILE A 114 6.64 3.58 10.72
CA ILE A 114 5.72 4.40 9.92
C ILE A 114 4.41 4.61 10.69
N ALA A 115 3.86 3.58 11.33
CA ALA A 115 2.63 3.69 12.12
C ALA A 115 2.77 4.69 13.27
N LYS A 116 3.91 4.72 13.96
CA LYS A 116 4.23 5.72 15.01
C LYS A 116 4.32 7.15 14.46
N ASN A 117 4.75 7.31 13.21
CA ASN A 117 4.97 8.62 12.58
C ASN A 117 3.91 9.01 11.54
N ARG A 118 2.83 8.23 11.40
CA ARG A 118 1.90 8.30 10.26
C ARG A 118 1.25 9.68 10.03
N ASN A 119 1.08 10.46 11.09
CA ASN A 119 0.49 11.81 11.02
C ASN A 119 1.39 12.81 10.29
N LYS A 120 2.69 12.52 10.13
CA LYS A 120 3.65 13.36 9.38
C LYS A 120 3.58 13.11 7.87
N ILE A 121 2.96 12.00 7.45
CA ILE A 121 2.85 11.63 6.03
C ILE A 121 1.89 12.60 5.37
N LYS A 122 2.33 13.21 4.27
CA LYS A 122 1.55 14.14 3.46
C LYS A 122 0.90 13.41 2.29
N GLY A 123 -0.28 13.89 1.90
CA GLY A 123 -0.89 13.47 0.64
C GLY A 123 -0.08 13.94 -0.56
N LEU A 124 -0.42 13.40 -1.73
CA LEU A 124 0.22 13.75 -2.99
C LEU A 124 -0.75 14.52 -3.87
N GLU A 125 -0.18 15.27 -4.81
CA GLU A 125 -0.88 15.95 -5.88
C GLU A 125 -0.29 15.52 -7.21
N ILE A 126 -1.14 15.45 -8.23
CA ILE A 126 -0.69 15.07 -9.57
C ILE A 126 -0.06 16.28 -10.24
N VAL A 127 1.21 16.16 -10.59
CA VAL A 127 1.90 17.11 -11.47
C VAL A 127 1.68 16.73 -12.94
N GLU A 128 1.72 15.42 -13.22
CA GLU A 128 1.55 14.87 -14.57
C GLU A 128 0.92 13.47 -14.47
N ALA A 129 -0.04 13.16 -15.35
CA ALA A 129 -0.65 11.83 -15.41
C ALA A 129 -1.20 11.53 -16.82
N PRO A 130 -0.80 10.40 -17.45
CA PRO A 130 -1.36 9.97 -18.73
C PRO A 130 -2.88 9.79 -18.70
N LEU A 131 -3.55 9.95 -19.84
CA LEU A 131 -5.00 9.78 -19.97
C LEU A 131 -5.46 8.33 -19.74
N VAL A 132 -4.60 7.37 -20.06
CA VAL A 132 -4.85 5.94 -19.94
C VAL A 132 -3.75 5.32 -19.07
N LEU A 133 -4.10 4.40 -18.16
CA LEU A 133 -3.15 3.76 -17.24
C LEU A 133 -2.32 4.77 -16.43
N SER A 134 -2.96 5.76 -15.81
CA SER A 134 -2.30 6.88 -15.09
C SER A 134 -1.33 6.49 -13.96
N HIS A 135 -1.34 5.23 -13.53
CA HIS A 135 -0.41 4.70 -12.51
C HIS A 135 0.91 4.20 -13.11
N LEU A 136 1.03 4.12 -14.43
CA LEU A 136 2.26 3.79 -15.15
C LEU A 136 2.79 5.03 -15.87
N PRO A 137 4.11 5.26 -15.88
CA PRO A 137 4.69 6.24 -16.78
C PRO A 137 4.49 5.79 -18.23
N GLN A 138 4.08 6.70 -19.11
CA GLN A 138 4.10 6.49 -20.55
C GLN A 138 5.37 7.20 -21.06
N ASN A 139 6.40 6.41 -21.38
CA ASN A 139 7.56 6.85 -22.15
C ASN A 139 7.36 6.52 -23.62
#